data_AF-A0A5T4T3Y7-F1
#
_entry.id   AF-A0A5T4T3Y7-F1
#
_cell.length_a   1.000
_cell.length_b   1.000
_cell.length_c   1.000
_cell.angle_alpha   90.00
_cell.angle_beta   90.00
_cell.angle_gamma   90.00
#
_symmetry.space_group_name_H-M   'P 1'
#
loop_
_entity.id
_entity.type
_entity.pdbx_description
1 polymer ?
#
loop_
_entity_poly.entity_id
_entity_poly.type
_entity_poly.pdbx_seq_one_letter_code
_entity_poly.pdbx_strand_id
1 'polypeptide(L)'
;MNTLLVERVSAFVKSPLDNPLTRGEQMELARWFLHMHEQMEIFKQLPDRPITDGHVQQVINSHEKGWAMIVPCKITYELAKEVQANRARSNHEVR
;
A
#
# COMPACT_ATOMS: atom_id res chain seq x y z
N MET A 1 -2.53 6.81 -25.17
CA MET A 1 -3.02 6.69 -23.78
C MET A 1 -2.56 7.94 -23.06
N ASN A 2 -3.46 8.71 -22.46
CA ASN A 2 -3.14 10.00 -21.85
C ASN A 2 -3.08 9.81 -20.34
N THR A 3 -1.95 9.35 -19.81
CA THR A 3 -1.76 9.06 -18.39
C THR A 3 -2.34 10.14 -17.48
N LEU A 4 -3.44 9.81 -16.78
CA LEU A 4 -4.03 10.64 -15.75
C LEU A 4 -3.00 10.83 -14.62
N LEU A 5 -2.61 12.08 -14.38
CA LEU A 5 -1.63 12.42 -13.36
C LEU A 5 -2.24 12.36 -11.95
N VAL A 6 -1.47 11.92 -10.97
CA VAL A 6 -1.92 11.83 -9.57
C VAL A 6 -2.26 13.21 -9.01
N GLU A 7 -1.50 14.23 -9.37
CA GLU A 7 -1.74 15.62 -8.99
C GLU A 7 -3.08 16.12 -9.52
N ARG A 8 -3.47 15.67 -10.73
CA ARG A 8 -4.74 16.02 -11.35
C ARG A 8 -5.92 15.40 -10.62
N VAL A 9 -5.80 14.12 -10.24
CA VAL A 9 -6.78 13.44 -9.39
C VAL A 9 -6.88 14.14 -8.02
N SER A 10 -5.74 14.51 -7.42
CA SER A 10 -5.70 15.22 -6.14
C SER A 10 -6.44 16.56 -6.18
N ALA A 11 -6.25 17.36 -7.24
CA ALA A 11 -6.96 18.62 -7.42
C ALA A 11 -8.48 18.39 -7.59
N PHE A 12 -8.88 17.41 -8.40
CA PHE A 12 -10.29 17.03 -8.59
C PHE A 12 -10.94 16.59 -7.27
N VAL A 13 -10.28 15.74 -6.47
CA VAL A 13 -10.83 15.25 -5.18
C VAL A 13 -11.02 16.40 -4.18
N LYS A 14 -10.12 17.39 -4.16
CA LYS A 14 -10.21 18.54 -3.25
C LYS A 14 -11.36 19.49 -3.59
N SER A 15 -11.57 19.78 -4.88
CA SER A 15 -12.72 20.57 -5.35
C SER A 15 -13.18 20.10 -6.73
N PRO A 16 -14.15 19.16 -6.80
CA PRO A 16 -14.61 18.56 -8.05
C PRO A 16 -15.28 19.54 -9.01
N LEU A 17 -15.95 20.57 -8.48
CA LEU A 17 -16.66 21.57 -9.27
C LEU A 17 -15.70 22.59 -9.90
N ASP A 18 -14.64 22.96 -9.18
CA ASP A 18 -13.62 23.89 -9.68
C ASP A 18 -12.58 23.21 -10.58
N ASN A 19 -12.38 21.90 -10.40
CA ASN A 19 -11.38 21.11 -11.12
C ASN A 19 -12.00 19.93 -11.88
N PRO A 20 -13.05 20.13 -12.70
CA PRO A 20 -13.77 19.03 -13.32
C PRO A 20 -12.86 18.22 -14.23
N LEU A 21 -12.98 16.89 -14.18
CA LEU A 21 -12.27 16.00 -15.08
C LEU A 21 -12.95 16.00 -16.45
N THR A 22 -12.15 16.02 -17.51
CA THR A 22 -12.61 15.73 -18.87
C THR A 22 -13.14 14.30 -18.97
N ARG A 23 -13.96 14.01 -19.99
CA ARG A 23 -14.46 12.64 -20.23
C ARG A 23 -13.33 11.61 -20.32
N GLY A 24 -12.20 11.96 -20.95
CA GLY A 24 -11.03 11.08 -21.05
C GLY A 24 -10.41 10.77 -19.69
N GLU A 25 -10.22 11.79 -18.86
CA GLU A 25 -9.71 11.66 -17.49
C GLU A 25 -10.66 10.85 -16.60
N GLN A 26 -11.98 11.08 -16.72
CA GLN A 26 -12.99 10.28 -16.00
C GLN A 26 -12.92 8.80 -16.38
N MET A 27 -12.77 8.49 -17.67
CA MET A 27 -12.62 7.11 -18.12
C MET A 27 -11.32 6.47 -17.63
N GLU A 28 -10.23 7.23 -17.52
CA GLU A 28 -8.98 6.73 -16.93
C GLU A 28 -9.11 6.49 -15.43
N LEU A 29 -9.72 7.41 -14.68
CA LEU A 29 -9.99 7.24 -13.26
C LEU A 29 -10.88 6.01 -13.00
N ALA A 30 -11.91 5.80 -13.83
CA ALA A 30 -12.77 4.63 -13.74
C ALA A 30 -12.00 3.32 -13.98
N ARG A 31 -11.06 3.29 -14.93
CA ARG A 31 -10.18 2.13 -15.16
C ARG A 31 -9.28 1.85 -13.97
N TRP A 32 -8.71 2.88 -13.36
CA TRP A 32 -7.91 2.73 -12.13
C TRP A 32 -8.74 2.15 -11.00
N PHE A 33 -9.95 2.68 -10.79
CA PHE A 33 -10.85 2.19 -9.75
C PHE A 33 -11.21 0.72 -9.96
N LEU A 34 -11.54 0.31 -11.19
CA LEU A 34 -11.81 -1.09 -11.51
C LEU A 34 -10.60 -1.99 -11.22
N HIS A 35 -9.41 -1.57 -11.64
CA HIS A 35 -8.18 -2.30 -11.36
C HIS A 35 -7.91 -2.44 -9.86
N MET A 36 -8.04 -1.36 -9.09
CA MET A 36 -7.90 -1.39 -7.63
C MET A 36 -8.93 -2.32 -6.98
N HIS A 37 -10.18 -2.28 -7.44
CA HIS A 37 -11.24 -3.15 -6.95
C HIS A 37 -10.91 -4.63 -7.19
N GLU A 38 -10.44 -5.00 -8.39
CA GLU A 38 -9.99 -6.36 -8.69
C GLU A 38 -8.86 -6.82 -7.76
N GLN A 39 -7.86 -5.96 -7.51
CA GLN A 39 -6.79 -6.28 -6.56
C GLN A 39 -7.30 -6.44 -5.13
N MET A 40 -8.27 -5.61 -4.71
CA MET A 40 -8.90 -5.73 -3.40
C MET A 40 -9.68 -7.03 -3.24
N GLU A 41 -10.41 -7.48 -4.29
CA GLU A 41 -11.12 -8.75 -4.25
C GLU A 41 -10.16 -9.94 -4.17
N ILE A 42 -9.01 -9.89 -4.84
CA ILE A 42 -7.94 -10.88 -4.67
C ILE A 42 -7.43 -10.86 -3.23
N PHE A 43 -7.20 -9.67 -2.67
CA PHE A 43 -6.73 -9.53 -1.29
C PHE A 43 -7.74 -10.13 -0.28
N LYS A 44 -9.05 -9.91 -0.47
CA LYS A 44 -10.10 -10.49 0.39
C LYS A 44 -10.15 -12.02 0.33
N GLN A 45 -9.72 -12.62 -0.78
CA GLN A 45 -9.66 -14.07 -0.95
C GLN A 45 -8.39 -14.69 -0.35
N LEU A 46 -7.40 -13.88 0.02
CA LEU A 46 -6.22 -14.39 0.70
C LEU A 46 -6.65 -15.01 2.04
N PRO A 47 -6.10 -16.18 2.40
CA PRO A 47 -6.44 -16.81 3.65
C PRO A 47 -6.05 -15.86 4.79
N ASP A 48 -6.94 -15.71 5.77
CA ASP A 48 -6.71 -14.89 6.96
C ASP A 48 -5.68 -15.57 7.88
N ARG A 49 -4.43 -15.60 7.42
CA ARG A 49 -3.31 -16.15 8.14
C ARG A 49 -2.65 -15.02 8.92
N PRO A 50 -2.47 -15.18 10.24
CA PRO A 50 -1.84 -14.15 11.03
C PRO A 50 -0.41 -13.90 10.50
N ILE A 51 -0.05 -12.63 10.39
CA ILE A 51 1.34 -12.24 10.10
C ILE A 51 2.18 -12.58 11.33
N THR A 52 2.97 -13.64 11.25
CA THR A 52 3.83 -14.10 12.35
C THR A 52 5.08 -13.23 12.49
N ASP A 53 5.75 -13.31 13.64
CA ASP A 53 7.05 -12.65 13.84
C ASP A 53 8.12 -13.18 12.87
N GLY A 54 8.01 -14.45 12.44
CA GLY A 54 8.86 -15.02 11.41
C GLY A 54 8.72 -14.31 10.07
N HIS A 55 7.49 -13.98 9.66
CA HIS A 55 7.24 -13.21 8.43
C HIS A 55 7.84 -11.80 8.53
N VAL A 56 7.66 -11.13 9.67
CA VAL A 56 8.22 -9.79 9.93
C VAL A 56 9.75 -9.82 9.83
N GLN A 57 10.39 -10.80 10.49
CA GLN A 57 11.84 -10.93 10.46
C GLN A 57 12.39 -11.29 9.07
N GLN A 58 11.64 -12.07 8.27
CA GLN A 58 12.03 -12.39 6.90
C GLN A 58 12.09 -11.15 6.01
N VAL A 59 11.12 -10.24 6.13
CA VAL A 59 11.11 -8.96 5.40
C VAL A 59 12.32 -8.10 5.81
N ILE A 60 12.56 -7.96 7.12
CA ILE A 60 13.71 -7.24 7.67
C ILE A 60 15.02 -7.79 7.11
N ASN A 61 15.23 -9.10 7.23
CA ASN A 61 16.44 -9.78 6.77
C ASN A 61 16.65 -9.62 5.25
N SER A 62 15.57 -9.66 4.47
CA SER A 62 15.67 -9.57 3.00
C SER A 62 16.14 -8.18 2.56
N HIS A 63 15.70 -7.13 3.25
CA HIS A 63 16.20 -5.78 2.99
C HIS A 63 17.63 -5.61 3.53
N GLU A 64 17.92 -6.00 4.77
CA GLU A 64 19.25 -5.81 5.40
C GLU A 64 20.36 -6.58 4.66
N LYS A 65 20.03 -7.74 4.08
CA LYS A 65 20.97 -8.53 3.26
C LYS A 65 21.07 -8.05 1.81
N GLY A 66 20.35 -6.99 1.44
CA GLY A 66 20.38 -6.41 0.09
C GLY A 66 19.68 -7.27 -0.97
N TRP A 67 18.86 -8.25 -0.58
CA TRP A 67 18.12 -9.12 -1.51
C TRP A 67 16.90 -8.42 -2.13
N ALA A 68 16.49 -7.29 -1.57
CA ALA A 68 15.28 -6.57 -1.94
C ALA A 68 15.51 -5.04 -1.94
N MET A 69 16.28 -4.52 -2.90
CA MET A 69 16.67 -3.11 -3.00
C MET A 69 15.80 -2.30 -3.99
N ILE A 70 14.47 -2.41 -3.85
CA ILE A 70 13.50 -1.62 -4.63
C ILE A 70 12.62 -0.78 -3.70
N VAL A 71 12.10 0.36 -4.16
CA VAL A 71 11.26 1.28 -3.35
C VAL A 71 10.09 0.56 -2.65
N PRO A 72 9.34 -0.36 -3.30
CA PRO A 72 8.31 -1.16 -2.63
C PRO A 72 8.83 -1.97 -1.43
N CYS A 73 10.09 -2.42 -1.47
CA CYS A 73 10.72 -3.19 -0.41
C CYS A 73 11.22 -2.32 0.76
N LYS A 74 11.55 -1.05 0.51
CA LYS A 74 11.88 -0.11 1.59
C LYS A 74 10.66 0.18 2.46
N ILE A 75 9.50 0.43 1.85
CA ILE A 75 8.25 0.71 2.60
C ILE A 75 7.85 -0.49 3.46
N THR A 76 7.89 -1.71 2.90
CA THR A 76 7.54 -2.92 3.65
C THR A 76 8.54 -3.24 4.75
N TYR A 77 9.82 -2.89 4.58
CA TYR A 77 10.83 -2.98 5.63
C TYR A 77 10.57 -2.04 6.81
N GLU A 78 10.31 -0.76 6.55
CA GLU A 78 10.05 0.21 7.62
C GLU A 78 8.79 -0.21 8.42
N LEU A 79 7.74 -0.64 7.72
CA LEU A 79 6.54 -1.18 8.36
C LEU A 79 6.83 -2.43 9.20
N ALA A 80 7.68 -3.35 8.71
CA ALA A 80 8.07 -4.53 9.47
C ALA A 80 8.82 -4.16 10.76
N LYS A 81 9.72 -3.17 10.73
CA LYS A 81 10.42 -2.66 11.91
C LYS A 81 9.46 -2.05 12.92
N GLU A 82 8.48 -1.27 12.46
CA GLU A 82 7.46 -0.69 13.31
C GLU A 82 6.60 -1.77 14.00
N VAL A 83 6.13 -2.76 13.24
CA VAL A 83 5.35 -3.89 13.77
C VAL A 83 6.16 -4.66 14.82
N GLN A 84 7.44 -4.92 14.56
CA GLN A 84 8.33 -5.58 15.53
C GLN A 84 8.44 -4.79 16.84
N ALA A 85 8.63 -3.48 16.76
CA ALA A 85 8.72 -2.62 17.94
C ALA A 85 7.38 -2.57 18.72
N ASN A 86 6.24 -2.50 18.01
CA ASN A 86 4.91 -2.50 18.62
C ASN A 86 4.64 -3.79 19.40
N ARG A 87 4.97 -4.95 18.82
CA ARG A 87 4.79 -6.25 19.49
C ARG A 87 5.70 -6.41 20.70
N ALA A 88 6.95 -5.94 20.62
CA ALA A 88 7.88 -5.96 21.75
C ALA A 88 7.37 -5.10 22.93
N ARG A 89 6.78 -3.94 22.65
CA ARG A 89 6.15 -3.07 23.67
C ARG A 89 4.91 -3.72 24.28
N SER A 90 4.02 -4.26 23.46
CA SER A 90 2.80 -4.93 23.93
C SER A 90 3.10 -6.12 24.85
N ASN A 91 4.14 -6.91 24.54
CA ASN A 91 4.57 -8.01 25.41
C ASN A 91 5.19 -7.54 26.75
N HIS A 92 5.61 -6.28 26.85
CA HIS A 92 6.15 -5.71 28.07
C HIS A 92 5.06 -5.16 28.99
N GLU A 93 3.97 -4.62 28.42
CA GLU A 93 2.82 -4.09 29.17
C GLU A 93 1.91 -5.18 29.77
N VAL A 94 2.00 -6.41 29.25
CA VAL A 94 1.21 -7.57 29.72
C VAL A 94 1.94 -8.37 30.82
N ARG A 95 3.18 -8.00 31.18
CA ARG A 95 3.97 -8.63 32.25
C ARG A 95 4.01 -7.78 33.51
#